data_AF-A0A6A4SIQ8-F1
#
_entry.id   AF-A0A6A4SIQ8-F1
#
_cell.length_a   1.000
_cell.length_b   1.000
_cell.length_c   1.000
_cell.angle_alpha   90.00
_cell.angle_beta   90.00
_cell.angle_gamma   90.00
#
_symmetry.space_group_name_H-M   'P 1'
#
loop_
_entity.id
_entity.type
_entity.pdbx_description
1 polymer ?
#
loop_
_entity_poly.entity_id
_entity_poly.type
_entity_poly.pdbx_seq_one_letter_code
_entity_poly.pdbx_strand_id
1 'polypeptide(L)'
;MSVSDFRQQFELMEVHPTKPYLSLEDLKALRPVLCTPHYSSRREVVLRGSLPPGSYIIIPSTIEPNQQGAFLLRVLTEQGNAATPVQKPAPQDVLLKAEVGDNFRLFLYAHVLAGSEKNLALEHCKSLVVLMDDIFLVFDKNETRRLEYQEVTPALKAAGITVDDLVMQLVGLRYTEPDMTISYPGFLYLVMKLESMIHKFQAYDVAGMETITVSYRQWLHMTMYN
;
A
#
# COMPACT_ATOMS: atom_id res chain seq x y z
N MET A 1 25.55 -6.51 -1.30
CA MET A 1 25.30 -6.54 -2.75
C MET A 1 26.16 -5.47 -3.40
N SER A 2 26.94 -5.84 -4.40
CA SER A 2 27.71 -4.90 -5.20
C SER A 2 26.75 -4.01 -6.00
N VAL A 3 27.08 -2.73 -6.18
CA VAL A 3 26.30 -1.75 -6.97
C VAL A 3 26.18 -2.17 -8.46
N SER A 4 26.92 -3.21 -8.88
CA SER A 4 27.02 -3.72 -10.24
C SER A 4 25.79 -4.44 -10.80
N ASP A 5 24.79 -4.77 -9.96
CA ASP A 5 23.73 -5.71 -10.37
C ASP A 5 22.40 -5.02 -10.75
N PHE A 6 22.26 -3.72 -10.48
CA PHE A 6 21.04 -2.97 -10.83
C PHE A 6 21.12 -2.44 -12.25
N ARG A 7 20.18 -2.86 -13.10
CA ARG A 7 19.98 -2.28 -14.43
C ARG A 7 18.82 -1.30 -14.37
N GLN A 8 19.12 -0.02 -14.54
CA GLN A 8 18.20 1.10 -14.30
C GLN A 8 17.94 1.91 -15.57
N GLN A 9 16.77 2.55 -15.62
CA GLN A 9 16.33 3.42 -16.70
C GLN A 9 15.36 4.48 -16.16
N PHE A 10 15.02 5.46 -17.00
CA PHE A 10 13.91 6.36 -16.70
C PHE A 10 13.22 6.88 -17.95
N GLU A 11 11.95 7.21 -17.77
CA GLU A 11 11.02 7.59 -18.83
C GLU A 11 10.27 8.86 -18.43
N LEU A 12 9.94 9.70 -19.41
CA LEU A 12 9.21 10.95 -19.24
C LEU A 12 7.87 10.84 -19.94
N MET A 13 6.81 11.05 -19.17
CA MET A 13 5.42 10.99 -19.62
C MET A 13 4.82 12.39 -19.57
N GLU A 14 4.12 12.80 -20.62
CA GLU A 14 3.35 14.05 -20.59
C GLU A 14 2.07 13.83 -19.78
N VAL A 15 1.74 14.81 -18.94
CA VAL A 15 0.54 14.79 -18.11
C VAL A 15 -0.27 16.04 -18.29
N HIS A 16 -1.58 15.89 -18.11
CA HIS A 16 -2.48 17.02 -18.18
C HIS A 16 -2.26 17.95 -16.96
N PRO A 17 -2.25 19.29 -17.12
CA PRO A 17 -1.96 20.23 -16.03
C PRO A 17 -2.89 20.09 -14.81
N THR A 18 -4.11 19.58 -15.01
CA THR A 18 -5.12 19.38 -13.96
C THR A 18 -5.03 18.02 -13.27
N LYS A 19 -4.17 17.11 -13.77
CA LYS A 19 -3.99 15.75 -13.23
C LYS A 19 -2.48 15.47 -13.10
N PRO A 20 -1.85 15.94 -12.02
CA PRO A 20 -0.39 15.82 -11.82
C PRO A 20 0.04 14.39 -11.42
N TYR A 21 -0.76 13.36 -11.69
CA TYR A 21 -0.49 11.97 -11.35
C TYR A 21 -0.92 11.05 -12.49
N LEU A 22 -0.28 9.89 -12.59
CA LEU A 22 -0.61 8.84 -13.56
C LEU A 22 -1.30 7.68 -12.83
N SER A 23 -2.48 7.31 -13.31
CA SER A 23 -3.15 6.07 -12.92
C SER A 23 -2.54 4.87 -13.67
N LEU A 24 -2.87 3.66 -13.23
CA LEU A 24 -2.48 2.45 -13.96
C LEU A 24 -3.05 2.41 -15.38
N GLU A 25 -4.23 2.99 -15.60
CA GLU A 25 -4.82 3.08 -16.94
C GLU A 25 -4.05 4.07 -17.81
N ASP A 26 -3.63 5.21 -17.25
CA ASP A 26 -2.81 6.19 -17.96
C ASP A 26 -1.46 5.57 -18.39
N LEU A 27 -0.82 4.78 -17.53
CA LEU A 27 0.43 4.08 -17.85
C LEU A 27 0.29 3.04 -18.96
N LYS A 28 -0.90 2.43 -19.11
CA LYS A 28 -1.18 1.49 -20.21
C LYS A 28 -1.49 2.20 -21.52
N ALA A 29 -2.10 3.38 -21.45
CA ALA A 29 -2.58 4.11 -22.62
C ALA A 29 -1.55 5.09 -23.21
N LEU A 30 -0.76 5.73 -22.35
CA LEU A 30 0.21 6.76 -22.75
C LEU A 30 1.54 6.14 -23.17
N ARG A 31 2.22 6.82 -24.09
CA ARG A 31 3.59 6.48 -24.49
C ARG A 31 4.57 7.51 -23.92
N PRO A 32 5.78 7.07 -23.51
CA PRO A 32 6.82 7.99 -23.10
C PRO A 32 7.17 8.97 -24.23
N VAL A 33 7.26 10.25 -23.88
CA VAL A 33 7.70 11.32 -24.79
C VAL A 33 9.21 11.28 -24.94
N LEU A 34 9.91 10.90 -23.86
CA LEU A 34 11.36 10.72 -23.87
C LEU A 34 11.75 9.60 -22.92
N CYS A 35 12.64 8.71 -23.34
CA CYS A 35 13.12 7.61 -22.52
C CYS A 35 14.60 7.34 -22.77
N THR A 36 15.23 6.69 -21.81
CA THR A 36 16.55 6.09 -22.02
C THR A 36 16.44 4.89 -22.98
N PRO A 37 17.36 4.73 -23.95
CA PRO A 37 17.20 3.73 -25.01
C PRO A 37 17.31 2.27 -24.51
N HIS A 38 18.09 2.04 -23.46
CA HIS A 38 18.31 0.72 -22.86
C HIS A 38 18.50 0.85 -21.35
N TYR A 39 18.11 -0.19 -20.62
CA TYR A 39 18.50 -0.36 -19.22
C TYR A 39 20.02 -0.43 -19.10
N SER A 40 20.56 0.33 -18.15
CA SER A 40 22.01 0.48 -17.95
C SER A 40 22.41 -0.03 -16.58
N SER A 41 23.49 -0.82 -16.50
CA SER A 41 24.12 -1.22 -15.23
C SER A 41 25.07 -0.17 -14.67
N ARG A 42 25.15 1.01 -15.28
CA ARG A 42 25.99 2.11 -14.78
C ARG A 42 25.35 2.72 -13.56
N ARG A 43 26.19 3.17 -12.61
CA ARG A 43 25.76 3.89 -11.40
C ARG A 43 24.94 5.15 -11.70
N GLU A 44 25.22 5.80 -12.82
CA GLU A 44 24.53 7.00 -13.28
C GLU A 44 24.01 6.80 -14.70
N VAL A 45 22.75 7.18 -14.92
CA VAL A 45 22.11 7.22 -16.22
C VAL A 45 21.68 8.66 -16.48
N VAL A 46 22.00 9.15 -17.68
CA VAL A 46 21.75 10.54 -18.07
C VAL A 46 20.97 10.53 -19.37
N LEU A 47 19.89 11.30 -19.40
CA LEU A 47 19.07 11.55 -20.57
C LEU A 47 19.11 13.05 -20.85
N ARG A 48 19.37 13.40 -22.10
CA ARG A 48 19.39 14.78 -22.57
C ARG A 48 18.43 14.88 -23.73
N GLY A 49 17.56 15.88 -23.69
CA GLY A 49 16.57 16.11 -24.73
C GLY A 49 15.89 17.45 -24.53
N SER A 50 15.09 17.82 -25.53
CA SER A 50 14.18 18.96 -25.47
C SER A 50 12.75 18.42 -25.47
N LEU A 51 11.89 19.06 -24.68
CA LEU A 51 10.47 18.76 -24.61
C LEU A 51 9.69 20.01 -25.01
N PRO A 52 8.50 19.86 -25.62
CA PRO A 52 7.56 20.97 -25.72
C PRO A 52 7.25 21.57 -24.34
N PRO A 53 6.76 22.82 -24.28
CA PRO A 53 6.24 23.37 -23.03
C PRO A 53 5.06 22.54 -22.51
N GLY A 54 5.14 22.04 -21.28
CA GLY A 54 4.13 21.15 -20.71
C GLY A 54 4.46 20.67 -19.31
N SER A 55 3.60 19.82 -18.75
CA SER A 55 3.82 19.14 -17.48
C SER A 55 4.23 17.69 -17.73
N TYR A 56 5.30 17.26 -17.07
CA TYR A 56 5.89 15.94 -17.30
C TYR A 56 6.16 15.21 -15.98
N ILE A 57 5.97 13.90 -16.00
CA ILE A 57 6.35 13.01 -14.90
C ILE A 57 7.55 12.17 -15.33
N ILE A 58 8.57 12.13 -14.46
CA ILE A 58 9.73 11.26 -14.61
C ILE A 58 9.49 9.98 -13.81
N ILE A 59 9.55 8.83 -14.48
CA ILE A 59 9.39 7.51 -13.88
C ILE A 59 10.74 6.79 -13.91
N PRO A 60 11.49 6.74 -12.79
CA PRO A 60 12.66 5.89 -12.67
C PRO A 60 12.24 4.43 -12.42
N SER A 61 12.88 3.48 -13.10
CA SER A 61 12.58 2.05 -12.96
C SER A 61 13.84 1.18 -13.08
N THR A 62 13.76 -0.02 -12.50
CA THR A 62 14.72 -1.12 -12.70
C THR A 62 14.15 -2.13 -13.68
N ILE A 63 15.02 -2.93 -14.31
CA ILE A 63 14.57 -3.96 -15.25
C ILE A 63 13.89 -5.13 -14.55
N GLU A 64 14.42 -5.56 -13.40
CA GLU A 64 13.76 -6.55 -12.57
C GLU A 64 12.82 -5.84 -11.57
N PRO A 65 11.57 -6.31 -11.43
CA PRO A 65 10.64 -5.77 -10.43
C PRO A 65 11.17 -6.05 -9.01
N ASN A 66 10.66 -5.31 -8.03
CA ASN A 66 10.99 -5.49 -6.61
C ASN A 66 12.45 -5.31 -6.20
N GLN A 67 13.28 -4.71 -7.06
CA GLN A 67 14.64 -4.34 -6.72
C GLN A 67 14.68 -3.12 -5.79
N GLN A 68 15.20 -3.32 -4.57
CA GLN A 68 15.40 -2.24 -3.60
C GLN A 68 16.74 -1.56 -3.80
N GLY A 69 16.72 -0.26 -4.05
CA GLY A 69 17.92 0.57 -4.14
C GLY A 69 17.62 2.01 -3.76
N ALA A 70 18.59 2.66 -3.11
CA ALA A 70 18.55 4.11 -2.94
C ALA A 70 19.03 4.78 -4.24
N PHE A 71 18.33 5.84 -4.66
CA PHE A 71 18.69 6.60 -5.86
C PHE A 71 18.60 8.10 -5.59
N LEU A 72 19.26 8.87 -6.45
CA LEU A 72 19.20 10.33 -6.47
C LEU A 72 18.81 10.77 -7.88
N LEU A 73 17.69 11.48 -8.00
CA LEU A 73 17.26 12.09 -9.25
C LEU A 73 17.71 13.56 -9.30
N ARG A 74 18.43 13.95 -10.35
CA ARG A 74 18.85 15.33 -10.60
C ARG A 74 18.23 15.81 -11.92
N VAL A 75 17.45 16.88 -11.87
CA VAL A 75 16.86 17.52 -13.05
C VAL A 75 17.59 18.84 -13.29
N LEU A 76 18.16 18.99 -14.48
CA LEU A 76 18.82 20.21 -14.93
C LEU A 76 18.03 20.78 -16.09
N THR A 77 17.50 21.99 -15.93
CA THR A 77 16.70 22.67 -16.95
C THR A 77 17.30 24.03 -17.28
N GLU A 78 17.02 24.53 -18.48
CA GLU A 78 17.36 25.92 -18.85
C GLU A 78 16.54 26.93 -18.03
N GLN A 79 17.04 28.17 -17.94
CA GLN A 79 16.43 29.24 -17.15
C GLN A 79 14.95 29.45 -17.53
N GLY A 80 14.05 29.46 -16.54
CA GLY A 80 12.60 29.64 -16.72
C GLY A 80 11.77 28.35 -16.60
N ASN A 81 12.40 27.19 -16.58
CA ASN A 81 11.74 25.91 -16.31
C ASN A 81 11.75 25.59 -14.80
N ALA A 82 10.66 25.01 -14.30
CA ALA A 82 10.56 24.57 -12.90
C ALA A 82 10.40 23.06 -12.84
N ALA A 83 11.17 22.41 -11.96
CA ALA A 83 11.03 20.99 -11.64
C ALA A 83 10.66 20.87 -10.16
N THR A 84 9.47 20.36 -9.87
CA THR A 84 8.99 20.11 -8.51
C THR A 84 8.78 18.61 -8.29
N PRO A 85 9.12 18.07 -7.11
CA PRO A 85 8.70 16.73 -6.74
C PRO A 85 7.17 16.66 -6.75
N VAL A 86 6.60 15.76 -7.54
CA VAL A 86 5.18 15.46 -7.48
C VAL A 86 4.90 14.80 -6.13
N GLN A 87 4.22 15.52 -5.24
CA GLN A 87 3.64 14.92 -4.05
C GLN A 87 2.40 14.15 -4.49
N LYS A 88 2.32 12.85 -4.13
CA LYS A 88 1.06 12.12 -4.22
C LYS A 88 0.01 12.96 -3.49
N PRO A 89 -1.14 13.30 -4.10
CA PRO A 89 -2.16 14.07 -3.40
C PRO A 89 -2.48 13.38 -2.07
N ALA A 90 -2.67 14.17 -1.02
CA ALA A 90 -3.17 13.65 0.25
C ALA A 90 -4.45 12.82 -0.04
N PRO A 91 -4.74 11.76 0.71
CA PRO A 91 -5.77 10.76 0.38
C PRO A 91 -7.22 11.30 0.38
N GLN A 92 -7.40 12.61 0.50
CA GLN A 92 -8.66 13.23 0.85
C GLN A 92 -9.65 13.33 -0.32
N ASP A 93 -9.25 13.05 -1.57
CA ASP A 93 -10.15 13.17 -2.73
C ASP A 93 -10.21 11.94 -3.66
N VAL A 94 -9.60 10.80 -3.29
CA VAL A 94 -9.75 9.55 -4.07
C VAL A 94 -9.92 8.35 -3.14
N LEU A 95 -10.91 8.35 -2.24
CA LEU A 95 -11.42 7.08 -1.69
C LEU A 95 -12.77 7.15 -0.96
N LEU A 96 -13.74 7.90 -1.48
CA LEU A 96 -15.14 7.77 -1.04
C LEU A 96 -16.02 7.45 -2.24
N LYS A 97 -15.93 6.19 -2.71
CA LYS A 97 -17.05 5.41 -3.26
C LYS A 97 -16.61 3.95 -3.54
N ALA A 98 -17.01 3.08 -2.61
CA ALA A 98 -17.53 1.73 -2.87
C ALA A 98 -16.69 0.59 -3.49
N GLU A 99 -15.39 0.71 -3.75
CA GLU A 99 -14.60 -0.43 -4.33
C GLU A 99 -13.36 -0.87 -3.52
N VAL A 100 -13.18 -0.35 -2.31
CA VAL A 100 -11.98 -0.61 -1.47
C VAL A 100 -12.06 -1.94 -0.74
N GLY A 101 -13.26 -2.35 -0.30
CA GLY A 101 -13.44 -3.57 0.48
C GLY A 101 -13.05 -4.84 -0.28
N ASP A 102 -13.44 -4.93 -1.56
CA ASP A 102 -13.18 -6.12 -2.37
C ASP A 102 -11.74 -6.17 -2.89
N ASN A 103 -11.18 -5.02 -3.28
CA ASN A 103 -9.79 -4.95 -3.75
C ASN A 103 -8.76 -5.12 -2.61
N PHE A 104 -9.06 -4.63 -1.40
CA PHE A 104 -8.22 -4.84 -0.22
C PHE A 104 -8.22 -6.31 0.21
N ARG A 105 -9.41 -6.93 0.29
CA ARG A 105 -9.54 -8.36 0.61
C ARG A 105 -8.87 -9.24 -0.42
N LEU A 106 -9.08 -8.98 -1.71
CA LEU A 106 -8.44 -9.73 -2.78
C LEU A 106 -6.91 -9.58 -2.74
N PHE A 107 -6.41 -8.40 -2.37
CA PHE A 107 -4.98 -8.12 -2.25
C PHE A 107 -4.33 -8.76 -1.02
N LEU A 108 -4.94 -8.65 0.18
CA LEU A 108 -4.44 -9.33 1.38
C LEU A 108 -4.52 -10.86 1.21
N TYR A 109 -5.61 -11.35 0.61
CA TYR A 109 -5.79 -12.76 0.33
C TYR A 109 -4.73 -13.28 -0.65
N ALA A 110 -4.57 -12.67 -1.82
CA ALA A 110 -3.69 -13.17 -2.86
C ALA A 110 -2.20 -13.14 -2.49
N HIS A 111 -1.76 -12.16 -1.69
CA HIS A 111 -0.32 -11.93 -1.46
C HIS A 111 0.13 -12.15 -0.02
N VAL A 112 -0.73 -11.91 0.99
CA VAL A 112 -0.35 -12.01 2.41
C VAL A 112 -0.83 -13.34 3.03
N LEU A 113 -2.02 -13.83 2.67
CA LEU A 113 -2.67 -14.94 3.39
C LEU A 113 -2.80 -16.26 2.63
N ALA A 114 -2.86 -16.26 1.29
CA ALA A 114 -2.98 -17.49 0.50
C ALA A 114 -1.73 -18.39 0.53
N GLY A 115 -0.63 -17.93 1.16
CA GLY A 115 0.59 -18.73 1.37
C GLY A 115 1.29 -19.16 0.08
N SER A 116 0.89 -18.63 -1.08
CA SER A 116 1.44 -18.97 -2.40
C SER A 116 2.78 -18.28 -2.68
N GLU A 117 3.04 -17.12 -2.07
CA GLU A 117 4.34 -16.45 -2.14
C GLU A 117 5.04 -16.50 -0.77
N LYS A 118 6.13 -17.26 -0.68
CA LYS A 118 7.04 -17.23 0.49
C LYS A 118 7.74 -15.87 0.68
N ASN A 119 7.54 -14.93 -0.24
CA ASN A 119 8.10 -13.60 -0.22
C ASN A 119 6.98 -12.60 -0.54
N LEU A 120 6.51 -11.85 0.46
CA LEU A 120 5.66 -10.70 0.21
C LEU A 120 6.49 -9.66 -0.55
N ALA A 121 6.18 -9.44 -1.82
CA ALA A 121 6.88 -8.43 -2.62
C ALA A 121 6.79 -7.06 -1.92
N LEU A 122 7.88 -6.30 -1.88
CA LEU A 122 7.92 -5.02 -1.16
C LEU A 122 6.87 -4.03 -1.68
N GLU A 123 6.57 -4.07 -2.98
CA GLU A 123 5.50 -3.30 -3.59
C GLU A 123 4.15 -3.58 -2.94
N HIS A 124 3.90 -4.84 -2.54
CA HIS A 124 2.69 -5.23 -1.85
C HIS A 124 2.64 -4.70 -0.41
N CYS A 125 3.76 -4.74 0.30
CA CYS A 125 3.90 -4.12 1.63
C CYS A 125 3.67 -2.60 1.57
N LYS A 126 4.22 -1.92 0.55
CA LYS A 126 4.08 -0.47 0.39
C LYS A 126 2.63 -0.07 0.15
N SER A 127 1.89 -0.80 -0.69
CA SER A 127 0.48 -0.50 -0.93
C SER A 127 -0.37 -0.72 0.32
N LEU A 128 -0.06 -1.77 1.10
CA LEU A 128 -0.74 -2.05 2.37
C LEU A 128 -0.49 -0.95 3.41
N VAL A 129 0.77 -0.56 3.59
CA VAL A 129 1.15 0.51 4.54
C VAL A 129 0.49 1.82 4.16
N VAL A 130 0.46 2.18 2.87
CA VAL A 130 -0.18 3.42 2.41
C VAL A 130 -1.69 3.40 2.68
N LEU A 131 -2.39 2.32 2.37
CA LEU A 131 -3.84 2.26 2.64
C LEU A 131 -4.16 2.32 4.14
N MET A 132 -3.33 1.67 4.96
CA MET A 132 -3.50 1.68 6.42
C MET A 132 -3.11 3.04 7.02
N ASP A 133 -2.10 3.72 6.48
CA ASP A 133 -1.80 5.12 6.79
C ASP A 133 -3.00 6.01 6.47
N ASP A 134 -3.59 5.86 5.29
CA ASP A 134 -4.72 6.68 4.83
C ASP A 134 -5.93 6.50 5.75
N ILE A 135 -6.30 5.25 6.08
CA ILE A 135 -7.39 4.98 7.03
C ILE A 135 -7.04 5.54 8.41
N PHE A 136 -5.85 5.26 8.94
CA PHE A 136 -5.46 5.70 10.27
C PHE A 136 -5.51 7.24 10.39
N LEU A 137 -4.97 7.96 9.42
CA LEU A 137 -4.95 9.43 9.40
C LEU A 137 -6.35 10.04 9.25
N VAL A 138 -7.26 9.38 8.53
CA VAL A 138 -8.66 9.84 8.42
C VAL A 138 -9.38 9.77 9.76
N PHE A 139 -9.05 8.79 10.60
CA PHE A 139 -9.72 8.57 11.87
C PHE A 139 -8.99 9.19 13.08
N ASP A 140 -7.69 9.49 13.00
CA ASP A 140 -6.94 10.26 14.01
C ASP A 140 -7.26 11.76 13.90
N LYS A 141 -8.47 12.14 14.31
CA LYS A 141 -9.00 13.51 14.16
C LYS A 141 -8.20 14.56 14.92
N ASN A 142 -7.55 14.13 16.01
CA ASN A 142 -6.80 15.00 16.90
C ASN A 142 -5.31 15.07 16.51
N GLU A 143 -4.90 14.42 15.41
CA GLU A 143 -3.52 14.34 14.91
C GLU A 143 -2.53 13.83 15.98
N THR A 144 -3.02 13.02 16.91
CA THR A 144 -2.27 12.51 18.05
C THR A 144 -1.32 11.37 17.67
N ARG A 145 -1.43 10.90 16.42
CA ARG A 145 -0.82 9.67 15.89
C ARG A 145 -1.25 8.43 16.65
N ARG A 146 -2.44 8.48 17.25
CA ARG A 146 -3.07 7.44 18.05
C ARG A 146 -4.56 7.46 17.76
N LEU A 147 -5.18 6.29 17.71
CA LEU A 147 -6.64 6.19 17.61
C LEU A 147 -7.21 6.01 19.00
N GLU A 148 -8.15 6.85 19.40
CA GLU A 148 -8.93 6.63 20.61
C GLU A 148 -9.81 5.38 20.44
N TYR A 149 -10.11 4.66 21.51
CA TYR A 149 -10.92 3.43 21.45
C TYR A 149 -12.24 3.59 20.67
N GLN A 150 -12.88 4.77 20.77
CA GLN A 150 -14.12 5.09 20.04
C GLN A 150 -13.93 5.25 18.53
N GLU A 151 -12.72 5.55 18.08
CA GLU A 151 -12.35 5.74 16.67
C GLU A 151 -11.93 4.44 16.00
N VAL A 152 -11.65 3.39 16.78
CA VAL A 152 -11.23 2.08 16.27
C VAL A 152 -12.33 1.39 15.48
N THR A 153 -13.57 1.34 15.99
CA THR A 153 -14.70 0.70 15.29
C THR A 153 -14.97 1.31 13.91
N PRO A 154 -15.11 2.64 13.75
CA PRO A 154 -15.31 3.22 12.42
C PRO A 154 -14.09 3.04 11.50
N ALA A 155 -12.86 3.04 12.05
CA ALA A 155 -11.66 2.74 11.27
C ALA A 155 -11.63 1.29 10.75
N LEU A 156 -11.98 0.30 11.58
CA LEU A 156 -12.13 -1.09 11.16
C LEU A 156 -13.21 -1.24 10.09
N LYS A 157 -14.34 -0.55 10.24
CA LYS A 157 -15.42 -0.55 9.25
C LYS A 157 -14.97 0.03 7.90
N ALA A 158 -14.16 1.09 7.92
CA ALA A 158 -13.55 1.64 6.70
C ALA A 158 -12.55 0.67 6.04
N ALA A 159 -11.87 -0.15 6.84
CA ALA A 159 -11.03 -1.26 6.36
C ALA A 159 -11.84 -2.49 5.88
N GLY A 160 -13.17 -2.43 5.88
CA GLY A 160 -14.04 -3.54 5.47
C GLY A 160 -14.19 -4.65 6.51
N ILE A 161 -13.82 -4.37 7.77
CA ILE A 161 -13.92 -5.30 8.89
C ILE A 161 -15.06 -4.87 9.80
N THR A 162 -16.00 -5.79 10.02
CA THR A 162 -17.10 -5.63 10.97
C THR A 162 -16.85 -6.52 12.17
N VAL A 163 -16.95 -5.93 13.36
CA VAL A 163 -16.77 -6.61 14.65
C VAL A 163 -17.93 -6.23 15.57
N ASP A 164 -18.36 -7.18 16.41
CA ASP A 164 -19.37 -6.93 17.43
C ASP A 164 -18.75 -6.29 18.69
N ASP A 165 -19.62 -5.88 19.63
CA ASP A 165 -19.22 -5.20 20.86
C ASP A 165 -18.32 -6.07 21.76
N LEU A 166 -18.51 -7.39 21.78
CA LEU A 166 -17.71 -8.30 22.58
C LEU A 166 -16.29 -8.41 22.02
N VAL A 167 -16.16 -8.53 20.69
CA VAL A 167 -14.86 -8.51 20.03
C VAL A 167 -14.17 -7.17 20.26
N MET A 168 -14.89 -6.05 20.20
CA MET A 168 -14.33 -4.73 20.49
C MET A 168 -13.82 -4.61 21.93
N GLN A 169 -14.53 -5.15 22.91
CA GLN A 169 -14.06 -5.18 24.30
C GLN A 169 -12.74 -5.97 24.43
N LEU A 170 -12.62 -7.11 23.74
CA LEU A 170 -11.37 -7.88 23.69
C LEU A 170 -10.25 -7.13 22.98
N VAL A 171 -10.58 -6.37 21.93
CA VAL A 171 -9.63 -5.49 21.24
C VAL A 171 -9.11 -4.42 22.19
N GLY A 172 -9.99 -3.79 22.96
CA GLY A 172 -9.63 -2.84 24.02
C GLY A 172 -8.62 -3.46 24.98
N LEU A 173 -8.94 -4.61 25.56
CA LEU A 173 -8.07 -5.27 26.54
C LEU A 173 -6.69 -5.65 26.00
N ARG A 174 -6.56 -5.91 24.69
CA ARG A 174 -5.34 -6.49 24.11
C ARG A 174 -4.46 -5.50 23.35
N TYR A 175 -5.05 -4.48 22.74
CA TYR A 175 -4.38 -3.60 21.79
C TYR A 175 -4.37 -2.13 22.20
N THR A 176 -5.13 -1.72 23.23
CA THR A 176 -5.03 -0.35 23.74
C THR A 176 -3.94 -0.20 24.78
N GLU A 177 -3.36 0.99 24.80
CA GLU A 177 -2.51 1.50 25.86
C GLU A 177 -3.35 1.92 27.10
N PRO A 178 -2.73 2.22 28.25
CA PRO A 178 -3.47 2.61 29.46
C PRO A 178 -4.35 3.87 29.32
N ASP A 179 -4.08 4.69 28.31
CA ASP A 179 -4.86 5.88 27.95
C ASP A 179 -6.04 5.57 27.02
N MET A 180 -6.37 4.29 26.81
CA MET A 180 -7.44 3.82 25.91
C MET A 180 -7.22 4.18 24.44
N THR A 181 -5.96 4.36 24.03
CA THR A 181 -5.60 4.61 22.64
C THR A 181 -4.87 3.43 22.00
N ILE A 182 -4.91 3.32 20.68
CA ILE A 182 -4.14 2.36 19.88
C ILE A 182 -3.12 3.12 19.05
N SER A 183 -1.85 2.77 19.17
CA SER A 183 -0.79 3.32 18.32
C SER A 183 -0.89 2.80 16.88
N TYR A 184 -0.33 3.53 15.90
CA TYR A 184 -0.33 3.08 14.51
C TYR A 184 0.16 1.63 14.30
N PRO A 185 1.33 1.21 14.86
CA PRO A 185 1.75 -0.19 14.73
C PRO A 185 0.79 -1.19 15.37
N GLY A 186 0.14 -0.80 16.49
CA GLY A 186 -0.88 -1.60 17.14
C GLY A 186 -2.14 -1.77 16.28
N PHE A 187 -2.58 -0.69 15.64
CA PHE A 187 -3.73 -0.71 14.72
C PHE A 187 -3.45 -1.55 13.48
N LEU A 188 -2.27 -1.38 12.87
CA LEU A 188 -1.84 -2.19 11.72
C LEU A 188 -1.84 -3.69 12.07
N TYR A 189 -1.27 -4.05 13.22
CA TYR A 189 -1.26 -5.43 13.69
C TYR A 189 -2.68 -5.96 13.94
N LEU A 190 -3.54 -5.17 14.57
CA LEU A 190 -4.93 -5.51 14.83
C LEU A 190 -5.68 -5.85 13.53
N VAL A 191 -5.60 -4.98 12.52
CA VAL A 191 -6.24 -5.18 11.21
C VAL A 191 -5.71 -6.45 10.57
N MET A 192 -4.38 -6.61 10.49
CA MET A 192 -3.76 -7.82 9.92
C MET A 192 -4.22 -9.09 10.64
N LYS A 193 -4.31 -9.06 11.98
CA LYS A 193 -4.70 -10.22 12.78
C LYS A 193 -6.17 -10.57 12.60
N LEU A 194 -7.06 -9.57 12.61
CA LEU A 194 -8.50 -9.79 12.38
C LEU A 194 -8.75 -10.34 10.98
N GLU A 195 -8.16 -9.73 9.96
CA GLU A 195 -8.36 -10.10 8.57
C GLU A 195 -7.84 -11.52 8.29
N SER A 196 -6.66 -11.87 8.84
CA SER A 196 -6.12 -13.24 8.80
C SER A 196 -7.06 -14.27 9.42
N MET A 197 -7.65 -13.96 10.58
CA MET A 197 -8.54 -14.90 11.26
C MET A 197 -9.91 -15.02 10.56
N ILE A 198 -10.45 -13.93 10.02
CA ILE A 198 -11.68 -13.91 9.22
C ILE A 198 -11.50 -14.78 7.96
N HIS A 199 -10.39 -14.59 7.24
CA HIS A 199 -10.10 -15.38 6.04
C HIS A 199 -9.92 -16.87 6.35
N LYS A 200 -9.18 -17.20 7.42
CA LYS A 200 -9.06 -18.59 7.87
C LYS A 200 -10.44 -19.17 8.16
N PHE A 201 -11.30 -18.46 8.90
CA PHE A 201 -12.65 -18.94 9.20
C PHE A 201 -13.45 -19.21 7.92
N GLN A 202 -13.48 -18.24 6.98
CA GLN A 202 -14.21 -18.36 5.70
C GLN A 202 -13.70 -19.52 4.84
N ALA A 203 -12.40 -19.83 4.86
CA ALA A 203 -11.85 -20.97 4.14
C ALA A 203 -12.34 -22.33 4.67
N TYR A 204 -12.71 -22.40 5.96
CA TYR A 204 -13.29 -23.60 6.56
C TYR A 204 -14.83 -23.61 6.51
N ASP A 205 -15.48 -22.43 6.50
CA ASP A 205 -16.93 -22.28 6.37
C ASP A 205 -17.41 -22.29 4.92
N VAL A 206 -17.06 -23.34 4.18
CA VAL A 206 -17.43 -23.48 2.75
C VAL A 206 -18.95 -23.50 2.54
N ALA A 207 -19.71 -23.90 3.56
CA ALA A 207 -21.17 -24.00 3.52
C ALA A 207 -21.90 -22.72 3.96
N GLY A 208 -21.18 -21.71 4.47
CA GLY A 208 -21.77 -20.44 4.94
C GLY A 208 -22.71 -20.62 6.13
N MET A 209 -22.41 -21.55 7.03
CA MET A 209 -23.23 -21.83 8.21
C MET A 209 -22.87 -20.94 9.41
N GLU A 210 -21.93 -20.01 9.26
CA GLU A 210 -21.38 -19.16 10.32
C GLU A 210 -20.81 -19.95 11.51
N THR A 211 -20.55 -21.24 11.30
CA THR A 211 -20.05 -22.17 12.30
C THR A 211 -19.13 -23.19 11.61
N ILE A 212 -17.96 -23.43 12.21
CA ILE A 212 -16.99 -24.41 11.70
C ILE A 212 -16.75 -25.49 12.74
N THR A 213 -16.58 -26.73 12.29
CA THR A 213 -16.14 -27.84 13.14
C THR A 213 -14.66 -28.09 12.90
N VAL A 214 -13.85 -27.98 13.94
CA VAL A 214 -12.40 -28.17 13.86
C VAL A 214 -11.94 -29.17 14.91
N SER A 215 -11.01 -30.06 14.54
CA SER A 215 -10.36 -30.94 15.51
C SER A 215 -9.39 -30.16 16.40
N TYR A 216 -9.07 -30.70 17.58
CA TYR A 216 -8.09 -30.11 18.50
C TYR A 216 -6.77 -29.74 17.80
N ARG A 217 -6.24 -30.63 16.94
CA ARG A 217 -4.99 -30.40 16.22
C ARG A 217 -5.11 -29.27 15.20
N GLN A 218 -6.24 -29.18 14.49
CA GLN A 218 -6.51 -28.09 13.55
C GLN A 218 -6.65 -26.75 14.29
N TRP A 219 -7.33 -26.73 15.43
CA TRP A 219 -7.47 -25.54 16.27
C TRP A 219 -6.10 -24.98 16.72
N LEU A 220 -5.23 -25.84 17.25
CA LEU A 220 -3.87 -25.43 17.63
C LEU A 220 -3.09 -24.90 16.44
N HIS A 221 -3.16 -25.59 15.29
CA HIS A 221 -2.49 -25.14 14.08
C HIS A 221 -2.99 -23.77 13.62
N MET A 222 -4.30 -23.51 13.67
CA MET A 222 -4.86 -22.22 13.24
C MET A 222 -4.49 -21.06 14.15
N THR A 223 -4.41 -21.29 15.46
CA THR A 223 -4.30 -20.23 16.48
C THR A 223 -2.87 -19.94 16.90
N MET A 224 -2.01 -20.97 16.96
CA MET A 224 -0.63 -20.86 17.45
C MET A 224 0.39 -20.70 16.33
N TYR A 225 0.13 -21.31 15.17
CA TYR A 225 1.06 -21.32 14.04
C TYR A 225 0.47 -20.46 12.91
N ASN A 226 0.96 -19.23 12.84
CA ASN A 226 0.78 -18.29 11.73
C ASN A 226 1.99 -18.38 10.82
#